data_AF-A0AAJ5IBV6-F1
#
_entry.id   AF-A0AAJ5IBV6-F1
#
_cell.length_a   1.000
_cell.length_b   1.000
_cell.length_c   1.000
_cell.angle_alpha   90.00
_cell.angle_beta   90.00
_cell.angle_gamma   90.00
#
_symmetry.space_group_name_H-M   'P 1'
#
loop_
_entity.id
_entity.type
_entity.pdbx_description
1 polymer ?
#
loop_
_entity_poly.entity_id
_entity_poly.type
_entity_poly.pdbx_seq_one_letter_code
_entity_poly.pdbx_strand_id
1 'polypeptide(L)'
;MLSSDEQAELAVAICATAEAMGQAISAGGAQLIAEDLSAYEPGVIIGALRACRREPAGRLSLGMVLKHIHAADTRPGKDEAWSIALVASDEHETVVLTTEIRQAMIASEPILEAGDKIGARMAFMSAYERLVSFARAEDQPAKWEVSLGYDAGRRVVAIESAVRAQLITQETGTKYLADLRIAPATQDGEAIAGLLTGAVRPQASAKTLEKLAEVRCILKAAKDKRERERAKVDQRRRIETYLRKRQTRAAVAQLNIKRAGQPAGEGV
;
A
#
# COMPACT_ATOMS: atom_id res chain seq x y z
N MET A 1 11.39 31.02 -8.01
CA MET A 1 12.65 31.42 -8.65
C MET A 1 12.84 32.90 -8.43
N LEU A 2 14.01 33.30 -7.97
CA LEU A 2 14.36 34.69 -7.72
C LEU A 2 14.50 35.47 -9.03
N SER A 3 13.99 36.69 -9.06
CA SER A 3 14.22 37.66 -10.13
C SER A 3 15.69 38.10 -10.19
N SER A 4 16.10 38.71 -11.31
CA SER A 4 17.47 39.21 -11.49
C SER A 4 17.87 40.23 -10.41
N ASP A 5 16.93 41.07 -9.98
CA ASP A 5 17.17 42.06 -8.94
C ASP A 5 17.36 41.39 -7.57
N GLU A 6 16.50 40.41 -7.24
CA GLU A 6 16.62 39.63 -6.00
C GLU A 6 17.93 38.81 -5.95
N GLN A 7 18.41 38.30 -7.10
CA GLN A 7 19.69 37.61 -7.17
C GLN A 7 20.87 38.56 -6.92
N ALA A 8 20.81 39.80 -7.43
CA ALA A 8 21.82 40.82 -7.16
C ALA A 8 21.84 41.21 -5.68
N GLU A 9 20.66 41.38 -5.06
CA GLU A 9 20.54 41.61 -3.61
C GLU A 9 21.09 40.44 -2.80
N LEU A 10 20.82 39.20 -3.22
CA LEU A 10 21.35 38.00 -2.59
C LEU A 10 22.88 37.93 -2.69
N ALA A 11 23.47 38.28 -3.82
CA ALA A 11 24.92 38.34 -3.99
C ALA A 11 25.56 39.33 -2.99
N VAL A 12 24.95 40.49 -2.78
CA VAL A 12 25.39 41.46 -1.76
C VAL A 12 25.28 40.86 -0.35
N ALA A 13 24.18 40.16 -0.04
CA ALA A 13 24.00 39.50 1.25
C ALA A 13 24.99 38.35 1.49
N ILE A 14 25.40 37.63 0.44
CA ILE A 14 26.44 36.60 0.49
C ILE A 14 27.80 37.22 0.81
N CYS A 15 28.18 38.32 0.14
CA CYS A 15 29.40 39.06 0.46
C CYS A 15 29.42 39.52 1.92
N ALA A 16 28.35 40.16 2.39
CA ALA A 16 28.25 40.61 3.77
C ALA A 16 28.31 39.44 4.78
N THR A 17 27.71 38.30 4.44
CA THR A 17 27.79 37.08 5.27
C THR A 17 29.20 36.52 5.30
N ALA A 18 29.91 36.53 4.18
CA ALA A 18 31.29 36.09 4.09
C ALA A 18 32.20 36.95 4.99
N GLU A 19 32.05 38.28 4.89
CA GLU A 19 32.80 39.26 5.68
C GLU A 19 32.57 39.07 7.18
N ALA A 20 31.33 38.86 7.60
CA ALA A 20 30.99 38.57 9.00
C ALA A 20 31.65 37.28 9.53
N MET A 21 31.97 36.33 8.65
CA MET A 21 32.70 35.11 8.97
C MET A 21 34.22 35.26 8.84
N GLY A 22 34.73 36.47 8.58
CA GLY A 22 36.16 36.76 8.48
C GLY A 22 36.79 36.39 7.13
N GLN A 23 36.00 36.30 6.06
CA GLN A 23 36.51 36.04 4.70
C GLN A 23 35.99 37.08 3.69
N ALA A 24 36.68 37.21 2.56
CA ALA A 24 36.19 38.01 1.43
C ALA A 24 35.85 37.08 0.26
N ILE A 25 34.74 37.33 -0.41
CA ILE A 25 34.33 36.68 -1.66
C ILE A 25 34.22 37.79 -2.73
N SER A 26 34.65 37.50 -3.96
CA SER A 26 34.52 38.46 -5.06
C SER A 26 33.06 38.61 -5.47
N ALA A 27 32.69 39.79 -6.00
CA ALA A 27 31.33 40.04 -6.48
C ALA A 27 30.86 38.98 -7.49
N GLY A 28 31.71 38.60 -8.45
CA GLY A 28 31.38 37.54 -9.42
C GLY A 28 31.21 36.16 -8.78
N GLY A 29 32.00 35.83 -7.75
CA GLY A 29 31.83 34.57 -7.02
C GLY A 29 30.53 34.54 -6.21
N ALA A 30 30.15 35.65 -5.59
CA ALA A 30 28.88 35.77 -4.87
C ALA A 30 27.67 35.72 -5.82
N GLN A 31 27.80 36.28 -7.02
CA GLN A 31 26.77 36.21 -8.05
C GLN A 31 26.51 34.77 -8.51
N LEU A 32 27.56 33.98 -8.78
CA LEU A 32 27.41 32.56 -9.13
C LEU A 32 26.69 31.78 -8.02
N ILE A 33 27.07 32.01 -6.76
CA ILE A 33 26.39 31.37 -5.61
C ILE A 33 24.91 31.81 -5.54
N ALA A 34 24.60 33.08 -5.82
CA ALA A 34 23.22 33.57 -5.84
C ALA A 34 22.39 32.96 -6.97
N GLU A 35 22.98 32.79 -8.15
CA GLU A 35 22.37 32.12 -9.31
C GLU A 35 22.05 30.65 -8.98
N ASP A 36 23.01 29.92 -8.40
CA ASP A 36 22.84 28.51 -7.98
C ASP A 36 21.73 28.37 -6.91
N LEU A 37 21.57 29.36 -6.04
CA LEU A 37 20.55 29.35 -4.98
C LEU A 37 19.18 29.84 -5.46
N SER A 38 19.05 30.35 -6.69
CA SER A 38 17.82 31.00 -7.18
C SER A 38 16.59 30.10 -7.26
N ALA A 39 16.78 28.77 -7.25
CA ALA A 39 15.72 27.78 -7.20
C ALA A 39 15.04 27.67 -5.82
N TYR A 40 15.73 28.09 -4.76
CA TYR A 40 15.27 27.97 -3.38
C TYR A 40 14.41 29.17 -2.94
N GLU A 41 13.58 28.95 -1.92
CA GLU A 41 12.73 30.00 -1.34
C GLU A 41 13.58 31.00 -0.53
N PRO A 42 13.33 32.33 -0.61
CA PRO A 42 14.14 33.35 0.05
C PRO A 42 14.34 33.12 1.56
N GLY A 43 13.29 32.74 2.27
CA GLY A 43 13.33 32.44 3.70
C GLY A 43 14.27 31.29 4.04
N VAL A 44 14.28 30.23 3.22
CA VAL A 44 15.21 29.09 3.37
C VAL A 44 16.67 29.53 3.18
N ILE A 45 16.95 30.34 2.16
CA ILE A 45 18.31 30.85 1.90
C ILE A 45 18.79 31.74 3.06
N ILE A 46 17.95 32.66 3.54
CA ILE A 46 18.26 33.54 4.68
C ILE A 46 18.51 32.72 5.95
N GLY A 47 17.70 31.69 6.19
CA GLY A 47 17.87 30.75 7.29
C GLY A 47 19.22 30.02 7.22
N ALA A 48 19.59 29.52 6.03
CA ALA A 48 20.85 28.84 5.79
C ALA A 48 22.06 29.78 5.99
N LEU A 49 22.04 30.99 5.43
CA LEU A 49 23.09 31.98 5.64
C LEU A 49 23.25 32.35 7.13
N ARG A 50 22.14 32.45 7.87
CA ARG A 50 22.16 32.68 9.33
C ARG A 50 22.79 31.50 10.08
N ALA A 51 22.52 30.27 9.66
CA ALA A 51 23.13 29.08 10.24
C ALA A 51 24.63 29.01 9.93
N CYS A 52 25.05 29.34 8.69
CA CYS A 52 26.47 29.44 8.32
C CYS A 52 27.25 30.35 9.27
N ARG A 53 26.71 31.53 9.62
CA ARG A 53 27.35 32.48 10.55
C ARG A 53 27.48 31.98 11.98
N ARG A 54 26.65 31.03 12.39
CA ARG A 54 26.66 30.46 13.75
C ARG A 54 27.52 29.21 13.84
N GLU A 55 27.92 28.64 12.71
CA GLU A 55 28.80 27.47 12.70
C GLU A 55 30.23 27.91 13.06
N PRO A 56 30.81 27.40 14.16
CA PRO A 56 32.05 27.91 14.73
C PRO A 56 33.30 27.62 13.88
N ALA A 57 33.19 26.73 12.89
CA ALA A 57 34.27 26.37 11.99
C ALA A 57 33.73 26.17 10.57
N GLY A 58 34.13 27.04 9.64
CA GLY A 58 33.75 26.91 8.23
C GLY A 58 34.05 28.16 7.43
N ARG A 59 34.38 27.98 6.14
CA ARG A 59 34.41 29.05 5.15
C ARG A 59 33.09 29.05 4.40
N LEU A 60 32.56 30.23 4.09
CA LEU A 60 31.34 30.35 3.31
C LEU A 60 31.65 29.84 1.90
N SER A 61 30.93 28.81 1.51
CA SER A 61 30.98 28.19 0.20
C SER A 61 29.56 27.76 -0.17
N LEU A 62 29.29 27.56 -1.46
CA LEU A 62 28.02 27.01 -1.91
C LEU A 62 27.68 25.72 -1.16
N GLY A 63 28.64 24.80 -1.01
CA GLY A 63 28.46 23.55 -0.27
C GLY A 63 28.08 23.74 1.20
N MET A 64 28.59 24.78 1.86
CA MET A 64 28.20 25.11 3.25
C MET A 64 26.76 25.63 3.31
N VAL A 65 26.36 26.48 2.37
CA VAL A 65 24.97 26.99 2.31
C VAL A 65 24.02 25.84 2.00
N LEU A 66 24.31 25.03 0.98
CA LEU A 66 23.51 23.85 0.61
C LEU A 66 23.41 22.84 1.76
N LYS A 67 24.48 22.62 2.54
CA LYS A 67 24.43 21.78 3.75
C LYS A 67 23.33 22.25 4.71
N HIS A 68 23.24 23.56 4.98
CA HIS A 68 22.23 24.11 5.89
C HIS A 68 20.83 24.15 5.27
N ILE A 69 20.72 24.38 3.96
CA ILE A 69 19.45 24.24 3.23
C ILE A 69 18.94 22.79 3.32
N HIS A 70 19.80 21.81 3.05
CA HIS A 70 19.46 20.39 3.15
C HIS A 70 19.17 19.96 4.58
N ALA A 71 19.85 20.53 5.59
CA ALA A 71 19.53 20.26 6.99
C ALA A 71 18.18 20.85 7.42
N ALA A 72 17.71 21.88 6.73
CA ALA A 72 16.37 22.43 6.87
C ALA A 72 15.34 21.75 5.95
N ASP A 73 15.77 20.78 5.12
CA ASP A 73 14.81 20.00 4.35
C ASP A 73 13.93 19.20 5.31
N THR A 74 12.65 19.06 4.97
CA THR A 74 11.70 18.41 5.87
C THR A 74 11.86 16.89 5.87
N ARG A 75 12.89 16.33 5.22
CA ARG A 75 13.06 14.89 5.11
C ARG A 75 13.57 14.32 6.43
N PRO A 76 13.01 13.18 6.89
CA PRO A 76 13.49 12.55 8.11
C PRO A 76 14.90 11.97 7.94
N GLY A 77 15.61 11.83 9.06
CA GLY A 77 16.87 11.09 9.08
C GLY A 77 16.65 9.61 8.73
N LYS A 78 17.68 8.87 8.33
CA LYS A 78 17.56 7.46 7.91
C LYS A 78 16.92 6.53 8.95
N ASP A 79 17.18 6.78 10.23
CA ASP A 79 16.65 5.99 11.33
C ASP A 79 15.15 6.28 11.55
N GLU A 80 14.76 7.55 11.48
CA GLU A 80 13.37 8.00 11.54
C GLU A 80 12.58 7.51 10.32
N ALA A 81 13.18 7.62 9.13
CA ALA A 81 12.65 7.11 7.87
C ALA A 81 12.37 5.61 7.95
N TRP A 82 13.27 4.85 8.57
CA TRP A 82 13.06 3.42 8.81
C TRP A 82 11.92 3.14 9.80
N SER A 83 11.79 3.95 10.86
CA SER A 83 10.64 3.84 11.77
C SER A 83 9.31 4.09 11.05
N ILE A 84 9.25 5.10 10.17
CA ILE A 84 8.08 5.37 9.33
C ILE A 84 7.79 4.19 8.39
N ALA A 85 8.82 3.65 7.74
CA ALA A 85 8.71 2.50 6.84
C ALA A 85 8.17 1.25 7.54
N LEU A 86 8.63 0.97 8.77
CA LEU A 86 8.15 -0.16 9.56
C LEU A 86 6.66 -0.04 9.92
N VAL A 87 6.19 1.15 10.27
CA VAL A 87 4.75 1.37 10.51
C VAL A 87 3.98 1.19 9.20
N ALA A 88 4.53 1.65 8.08
CA ALA A 88 3.91 1.50 6.76
C ALA A 88 3.87 0.05 6.25
N SER A 89 4.58 -0.89 6.88
CA SER A 89 4.46 -2.33 6.57
C SER A 89 3.19 -2.97 7.15
N ASP A 90 2.50 -2.32 8.09
CA ASP A 90 1.17 -2.77 8.54
C ASP A 90 0.09 -2.12 7.67
N GLU A 91 -0.63 -2.93 6.89
CA GLU A 91 -1.69 -2.45 6.01
C GLU A 91 -2.86 -1.78 6.74
N HIS A 92 -3.02 -1.98 8.06
CA HIS A 92 -4.02 -1.26 8.84
C HIS A 92 -3.63 0.19 9.11
N GLU A 93 -2.33 0.48 9.14
CA GLU A 93 -1.80 1.79 9.50
C GLU A 93 -1.86 2.76 8.32
N THR A 94 -2.20 4.00 8.64
CA THR A 94 -2.11 5.11 7.70
C THR A 94 -0.87 5.90 8.01
N VAL A 95 0.00 6.06 7.02
CA VAL A 95 1.31 6.64 7.22
C VAL A 95 1.53 7.77 6.23
N VAL A 96 2.04 8.88 6.72
CA VAL A 96 2.50 9.99 5.88
C VAL A 96 4.00 9.87 5.75
N LEU A 97 4.48 9.71 4.53
CA LEU A 97 5.86 9.36 4.21
C LEU A 97 6.31 10.07 2.95
N THR A 98 7.63 10.20 2.76
CA THR A 98 8.18 10.83 1.55
C THR A 98 8.30 9.82 0.41
N THR A 99 8.36 10.32 -0.82
CA THR A 99 8.57 9.49 -2.03
C THR A 99 9.80 8.59 -1.89
N GLU A 100 10.89 9.11 -1.32
CA GLU A 100 12.15 8.37 -1.12
C GLU A 100 11.99 7.23 -0.11
N ILE A 101 11.19 7.41 0.96
CA ILE A 101 10.86 6.33 1.90
C ILE A 101 10.14 5.23 1.15
N ARG A 102 9.09 5.56 0.38
CA ARG A 102 8.30 4.55 -0.36
C ARG A 102 9.17 3.75 -1.32
N GLN A 103 10.04 4.43 -2.06
CA GLN A 103 10.94 3.77 -3.01
C GLN A 103 11.98 2.90 -2.30
N ALA A 104 12.51 3.35 -1.16
CA ALA A 104 13.47 2.57 -0.37
C ALA A 104 12.84 1.30 0.24
N MET A 105 11.55 1.33 0.58
CA MET A 105 10.84 0.15 1.10
C MET A 105 10.93 -1.06 0.16
N ILE A 106 10.84 -0.83 -1.16
CA ILE A 106 10.93 -1.88 -2.19
C ILE A 106 12.24 -2.67 -2.08
N ALA A 107 13.35 -2.01 -1.72
CA ALA A 107 14.64 -2.68 -1.57
C ALA A 107 14.73 -3.57 -0.32
N SER A 108 13.93 -3.28 0.71
CA SER A 108 13.93 -4.01 1.99
C SER A 108 12.84 -5.07 2.11
N GLU A 109 11.76 -4.93 1.34
CA GLU A 109 10.56 -5.78 1.39
C GLU A 109 10.84 -7.29 1.31
N PRO A 110 11.55 -7.83 0.29
CA PRO A 110 11.79 -9.27 0.20
C PRO A 110 12.66 -9.83 1.35
N ILE A 111 13.53 -9.00 1.92
CA ILE A 111 14.40 -9.38 3.04
C ILE A 111 13.58 -9.40 4.34
N LEU A 112 12.66 -8.43 4.49
CA LEU A 112 11.76 -8.35 5.63
C LEU A 112 10.76 -9.52 5.63
N GLU A 113 10.24 -9.89 4.45
CA GLU A 113 9.38 -11.06 4.26
C GLU A 113 10.11 -12.37 4.61
N ALA A 114 11.40 -12.47 4.33
CA ALA A 114 12.25 -13.58 4.76
C ALA A 114 12.53 -13.60 6.28
N GLY A 115 12.12 -12.57 7.01
CA GLY A 115 12.25 -12.45 8.47
C GLY A 115 13.55 -11.81 8.96
N ASP A 116 14.46 -11.41 8.07
CA ASP A 116 15.71 -10.73 8.45
C ASP A 116 15.50 -9.22 8.59
N LYS A 117 15.15 -8.79 9.80
CA LYS A 117 14.92 -7.38 10.12
C LYS A 117 16.17 -6.52 10.03
N ILE A 118 17.36 -7.09 10.28
CA ILE A 118 18.62 -6.32 10.26
C ILE A 118 19.04 -6.10 8.82
N GLY A 119 19.02 -7.16 8.01
CA GLY A 119 19.27 -7.07 6.57
C GLY A 119 18.30 -6.12 5.88
N ALA A 120 17.01 -6.19 6.21
CA ALA A 120 15.99 -5.28 5.68
C ALA A 120 16.30 -3.82 6.02
N ARG A 121 16.63 -3.51 7.29
CA ARG A 121 17.01 -2.16 7.72
C ARG A 121 18.23 -1.65 6.96
N MET A 122 19.26 -2.48 6.79
CA MET A 122 20.48 -2.10 6.07
C MET A 122 20.20 -1.80 4.59
N ALA A 123 19.40 -2.65 3.93
CA ALA A 123 19.01 -2.45 2.54
C ALA A 123 18.18 -1.16 2.37
N PHE A 124 17.21 -0.93 3.28
CA PHE A 124 16.41 0.28 3.30
C PHE A 124 17.28 1.53 3.44
N MET A 125 18.14 1.59 4.47
CA MET A 125 18.95 2.79 4.75
C MET A 125 19.87 3.14 3.59
N SER A 126 20.52 2.13 3.00
CA SER A 126 21.38 2.31 1.83
C SER A 126 20.60 2.86 0.63
N ALA A 127 19.40 2.32 0.36
CA ALA A 127 18.54 2.81 -0.71
C ALA A 127 18.05 4.24 -0.43
N TYR A 128 17.59 4.52 0.79
CA TYR A 128 17.08 5.83 1.20
C TYR A 128 18.15 6.92 1.10
N GLU A 129 19.35 6.70 1.66
CA GLU A 129 20.44 7.68 1.60
C GLU A 129 20.83 8.01 0.16
N ARG A 130 20.85 7.00 -0.74
CA ARG A 130 21.12 7.20 -2.16
C ARG A 130 20.02 8.01 -2.85
N LEU A 131 18.75 7.72 -2.57
CA LEU A 131 17.61 8.44 -3.13
C LEU A 131 17.55 9.89 -2.66
N VAL A 132 17.80 10.14 -1.36
CA VAL A 132 17.87 11.49 -0.81
C VAL A 132 19.03 12.27 -1.42
N SER A 133 20.19 11.64 -1.58
CA SER A 133 21.35 12.28 -2.21
C SER A 133 21.06 12.66 -3.66
N PHE A 134 20.39 11.79 -4.41
CA PHE A 134 19.94 12.08 -5.78
C PHE A 134 18.91 13.23 -5.82
N ALA A 135 17.89 13.18 -4.96
CA ALA A 135 16.87 14.22 -4.92
C ALA A 135 17.46 15.60 -4.55
N ARG A 136 18.44 15.64 -3.65
CA ARG A 136 19.16 16.87 -3.29
C ARG A 136 20.07 17.38 -4.40
N ALA A 137 20.72 16.49 -5.15
CA ALA A 137 21.55 16.87 -6.29
C ALA A 137 20.73 17.48 -7.45
N GLU A 138 19.46 17.07 -7.56
CA GLU A 138 18.51 17.57 -8.55
C GLU A 138 17.60 18.70 -8.01
N ASP A 139 17.93 19.27 -6.85
CA ASP A 139 17.17 20.32 -6.15
C ASP A 139 15.66 20.00 -5.97
N GLN A 140 15.32 18.71 -5.85
CA GLN A 140 13.93 18.27 -5.71
C GLN A 140 13.44 18.51 -4.28
N PRO A 141 12.33 19.25 -4.10
CA PRO A 141 11.76 19.46 -2.77
C PRO A 141 11.23 18.16 -2.19
N ALA A 142 11.26 18.05 -0.86
CA ALA A 142 10.69 16.92 -0.14
C ALA A 142 9.18 16.84 -0.40
N LYS A 143 8.73 15.73 -0.98
CA LYS A 143 7.32 15.50 -1.27
C LYS A 143 6.76 14.49 -0.27
N TRP A 144 5.89 14.97 0.60
CA TRP A 144 5.15 14.16 1.56
C TRP A 144 3.84 13.67 0.96
N GLU A 145 3.55 12.39 1.16
CA GLU A 145 2.37 11.73 0.61
C GLU A 145 1.72 10.82 1.66
N VAL A 146 0.40 10.71 1.60
CA VAL A 146 -0.38 9.87 2.52
C VAL A 146 -0.58 8.49 1.91
N SER A 147 -0.14 7.45 2.60
CA SER A 147 -0.47 6.06 2.33
C SER A 147 -1.65 5.64 3.22
N LEU A 148 -2.80 5.34 2.61
CA LEU A 148 -4.02 5.00 3.34
C LEU A 148 -4.01 3.52 3.75
N GLY A 149 -4.05 3.25 5.05
CA GLY A 149 -4.25 1.90 5.59
C GLY A 149 -5.73 1.49 5.62
N TYR A 150 -6.07 0.33 6.16
CA TYR A 150 -7.46 -0.15 6.24
C TYR A 150 -8.29 0.43 7.39
N ASP A 151 -7.68 0.82 8.51
CA ASP A 151 -8.41 1.27 9.69
C ASP A 151 -8.87 2.73 9.56
N ALA A 152 -10.19 2.94 9.57
CA ALA A 152 -10.78 4.27 9.40
C ALA A 152 -10.44 5.25 10.54
N GLY A 153 -10.33 4.78 11.78
CA GLY A 153 -9.99 5.62 12.93
C GLY A 153 -8.54 6.07 12.89
N ARG A 154 -7.62 5.14 12.60
CA ARG A 154 -6.18 5.42 12.48
C ARG A 154 -5.87 6.36 11.32
N ARG A 155 -6.62 6.27 10.21
CA ARG A 155 -6.52 7.24 9.09
C ARG A 155 -6.71 8.68 9.56
N VAL A 156 -7.80 8.96 10.27
CA VAL A 156 -8.11 10.32 10.73
C VAL A 156 -6.99 10.86 11.60
N VAL A 157 -6.54 10.07 12.58
CA VAL A 157 -5.46 10.45 13.51
C VAL A 157 -4.16 10.74 12.76
N ALA A 158 -3.79 9.88 11.79
CA ALA A 158 -2.57 10.06 11.01
C ALA A 158 -2.61 11.33 10.14
N ILE A 159 -3.72 11.58 9.45
CA ILE A 159 -3.89 12.75 8.58
C ILE A 159 -3.90 14.04 9.41
N GLU A 160 -4.66 14.09 10.50
CA GLU A 160 -4.71 15.27 11.38
C GLU A 160 -3.34 15.57 12.01
N SER A 161 -2.60 14.52 12.40
CA SER A 161 -1.26 14.66 12.95
C SER A 161 -0.28 15.21 11.90
N ALA A 162 -0.35 14.72 10.66
CA ALA A 162 0.49 15.20 9.56
C ALA A 162 0.19 16.65 9.18
N VAL A 163 -1.08 17.07 9.20
CA VAL A 163 -1.49 18.47 9.02
C VAL A 163 -0.93 19.34 10.14
N ARG A 164 -1.04 18.91 11.41
CA ARG A 164 -0.52 19.65 12.56
C ARG A 164 0.99 19.80 12.51
N ALA A 165 1.69 18.75 12.06
CA ALA A 165 3.13 18.76 11.82
C ALA A 165 3.54 19.48 10.53
N GLN A 166 2.58 20.05 9.78
CA GLN A 166 2.81 20.77 8.52
C GLN A 166 3.49 19.93 7.43
N LEU A 167 3.42 18.61 7.52
CA LEU A 167 3.92 17.69 6.50
C LEU A 167 3.03 17.72 5.25
N ILE A 168 1.73 17.96 5.46
CA ILE A 168 0.74 18.18 4.40
C ILE A 168 -0.06 19.44 4.69
N THR A 169 -0.61 20.05 3.65
CA THR A 169 -1.44 21.24 3.79
C THR A 169 -2.81 20.91 4.40
N GLN A 170 -3.44 21.90 5.04
CA GLN A 170 -4.81 21.80 5.55
C GLN A 170 -5.78 21.37 4.44
N GLU A 171 -5.67 21.96 3.26
CA GLU A 171 -6.52 21.63 2.11
C GLU A 171 -6.36 20.15 1.72
N THR A 172 -5.12 19.67 1.58
CA THR A 172 -4.84 18.25 1.27
C THR A 172 -5.38 17.33 2.36
N GLY A 173 -5.19 17.67 3.63
CA GLY A 173 -5.76 16.92 4.76
C GLY A 173 -7.28 16.84 4.70
N THR A 174 -7.97 17.96 4.44
CA THR A 174 -9.43 17.97 4.31
C THR A 174 -9.93 17.15 3.14
N LYS A 175 -9.21 17.10 2.01
CA LYS A 175 -9.54 16.23 0.86
C LYS A 175 -9.48 14.76 1.27
N TYR A 176 -8.37 14.32 1.88
CA TYR A 176 -8.27 12.95 2.39
C TYR A 176 -9.38 12.64 3.40
N LEU A 177 -9.67 13.52 4.35
CA LEU A 177 -10.73 13.30 5.33
C LEU A 177 -12.14 13.29 4.72
N ALA A 178 -12.39 14.06 3.67
CA ALA A 178 -13.67 14.08 2.96
C ALA A 178 -13.92 12.76 2.23
N ASP A 179 -12.91 12.23 1.54
CA ASP A 179 -12.97 10.93 0.86
C ASP A 179 -13.15 9.77 1.84
N LEU A 180 -12.75 9.97 3.11
CA LEU A 180 -12.86 8.99 4.20
C LEU A 180 -14.17 9.03 4.96
N ARG A 181 -15.09 9.94 4.63
CA ARG A 181 -16.49 9.86 5.05
C ARG A 181 -17.20 8.75 4.28
N ILE A 182 -16.71 7.53 4.38
CA ILE A 182 -17.48 6.33 4.05
C ILE A 182 -18.62 6.35 5.05
N ALA A 183 -19.84 6.60 4.57
CA ALA A 183 -21.02 6.50 5.40
C ALA A 183 -20.97 5.14 6.14
N PRO A 184 -21.27 5.10 7.45
CA PRO A 184 -21.26 3.85 8.20
C PRO A 184 -22.08 2.81 7.43
N ALA A 185 -21.61 1.56 7.44
CA ALA A 185 -22.32 0.47 6.77
C ALA A 185 -23.80 0.57 7.13
N THR A 186 -24.66 0.68 6.13
CA THR A 186 -26.09 0.79 6.37
C THR A 186 -26.55 -0.47 7.10
N GLN A 187 -27.62 -0.37 7.90
CA GLN A 187 -28.19 -1.54 8.59
C GLN A 187 -28.44 -2.71 7.61
N ASP A 188 -28.84 -2.40 6.38
CA ASP A 188 -29.00 -3.36 5.29
C ASP A 188 -27.67 -4.01 4.87
N GLY A 189 -26.60 -3.22 4.71
CA GLY A 189 -25.26 -3.72 4.40
C GLY A 189 -24.73 -4.65 5.50
N GLU A 190 -24.93 -4.29 6.77
CA GLU A 190 -24.55 -5.12 7.90
C GLU A 190 -25.35 -6.43 7.97
N ALA A 191 -26.65 -6.39 7.68
CA ALA A 191 -27.50 -7.58 7.63
C ALA A 191 -27.07 -8.55 6.52
N ILE A 192 -26.71 -8.02 5.34
CA ILE A 192 -26.18 -8.82 4.23
C ILE A 192 -24.82 -9.44 4.60
N ALA A 193 -23.90 -8.66 5.17
CA ALA A 193 -22.60 -9.16 5.62
C ALA A 193 -22.71 -10.23 6.72
N GLY A 194 -23.70 -10.10 7.61
CA GLY A 194 -24.03 -11.08 8.63
C GLY A 194 -24.38 -12.46 8.06
N LEU A 195 -25.06 -12.53 6.91
CA LEU A 195 -25.39 -13.80 6.25
C LEU A 195 -24.16 -14.53 5.71
N LEU A 196 -23.13 -13.79 5.29
CA LEU A 196 -21.87 -14.38 4.81
C LEU A 196 -21.00 -14.88 5.96
N THR A 197 -21.03 -14.17 7.09
CA THR A 197 -20.21 -14.47 8.27
C THR A 197 -20.91 -15.40 9.27
N GLY A 198 -22.19 -15.73 9.04
CA GLY A 198 -23.01 -16.57 9.92
C GLY A 198 -23.54 -15.83 11.16
N ALA A 199 -23.33 -14.51 11.26
CA ALA A 199 -23.84 -13.67 12.34
C ALA A 199 -25.21 -13.08 11.95
N VAL A 200 -26.30 -13.58 12.54
CA VAL A 200 -27.65 -13.07 12.28
C VAL A 200 -27.83 -11.71 12.96
N ARG A 201 -27.91 -10.63 12.18
CA ARG A 201 -28.24 -9.28 12.67
C ARG A 201 -29.75 -8.97 12.45
N PRO A 202 -30.45 -8.40 13.45
CA PRO A 202 -31.92 -8.39 13.45
C PRO A 202 -32.59 -7.20 12.73
N GLN A 203 -31.84 -6.23 12.18
CA GLN A 203 -32.42 -5.00 11.63
C GLN A 203 -32.02 -4.81 10.17
N ALA A 204 -32.91 -5.19 9.25
CA ALA A 204 -32.83 -4.90 7.82
C ALA A 204 -34.14 -4.25 7.36
N SER A 205 -34.08 -3.40 6.33
CA SER A 205 -35.23 -2.74 5.76
C SER A 205 -36.18 -3.73 5.08
N ALA A 206 -37.47 -3.37 4.98
CA ALA A 206 -38.49 -4.22 4.36
C ALA A 206 -38.13 -4.63 2.91
N LYS A 207 -37.56 -3.70 2.14
CA LYS A 207 -37.11 -3.95 0.77
C LYS A 207 -35.98 -4.98 0.70
N THR A 208 -35.05 -4.92 1.65
CA THR A 208 -33.92 -5.86 1.71
C THR A 208 -34.39 -7.26 2.16
N LEU A 209 -35.33 -7.32 3.12
CA LEU A 209 -35.96 -8.58 3.51
C LEU A 209 -36.74 -9.25 2.37
N GLU A 210 -37.44 -8.46 1.56
CA GLU A 210 -38.16 -8.94 0.37
C GLU A 210 -37.19 -9.57 -0.64
N LYS A 211 -36.09 -8.88 -0.97
CA LYS A 211 -35.05 -9.42 -1.85
C LYS A 211 -34.38 -10.67 -1.27
N LEU A 212 -34.13 -10.70 0.04
CA LEU A 212 -33.57 -11.89 0.70
C LEU A 212 -34.53 -13.08 0.64
N ALA A 213 -35.85 -12.83 0.76
CA ALA A 213 -36.86 -13.86 0.59
C ALA A 213 -36.90 -14.40 -0.85
N GLU A 214 -36.77 -13.52 -1.85
CA GLU A 214 -36.65 -13.90 -3.27
C GLU A 214 -35.43 -14.80 -3.51
N VAL A 215 -34.25 -14.37 -3.05
CA VAL A 215 -33.01 -15.16 -3.17
C VAL A 215 -33.16 -16.52 -2.47
N ARG A 216 -33.77 -16.57 -1.29
CA ARG A 216 -34.05 -17.82 -0.58
C ARG A 216 -34.97 -18.76 -1.38
N CYS A 217 -35.98 -18.22 -2.05
CA CYS A 217 -36.85 -19.00 -2.93
C CYS A 217 -36.08 -19.59 -4.12
N ILE A 218 -35.22 -18.79 -4.76
CA ILE A 218 -34.37 -19.24 -5.87
C ILE A 218 -33.44 -20.37 -5.40
N LEU A 219 -32.76 -20.20 -4.26
CA LEU A 219 -31.85 -21.20 -3.72
C LEU A 219 -32.58 -22.51 -3.36
N LYS A 220 -33.78 -22.41 -2.77
CA LYS A 220 -34.60 -23.59 -2.45
C LYS A 220 -35.04 -24.32 -3.72
N ALA A 221 -35.53 -23.59 -4.72
CA ALA A 221 -35.92 -24.17 -6.01
C ALA A 221 -34.74 -24.84 -6.73
N ALA A 222 -33.56 -24.23 -6.69
CA ALA A 222 -32.34 -24.80 -7.27
C ALA A 222 -31.91 -26.09 -6.53
N LYS A 223 -32.00 -26.11 -5.19
CA LYS A 223 -31.73 -27.30 -4.38
C LYS A 223 -32.70 -28.43 -4.71
N ASP A 224 -34.00 -28.15 -4.73
CA ASP A 224 -35.04 -29.14 -5.03
C ASP A 224 -34.88 -29.71 -6.45
N LYS A 225 -34.54 -28.87 -7.42
CA LYS A 225 -34.24 -29.31 -8.80
C LYS A 225 -33.04 -30.28 -8.81
N ARG A 226 -31.96 -29.93 -8.11
CA ARG A 226 -30.75 -30.77 -8.02
C ARG A 226 -31.03 -32.10 -7.33
N GLU A 227 -31.86 -32.12 -6.29
CA GLU A 227 -32.29 -33.35 -5.61
C GLU A 227 -33.14 -34.24 -6.52
N ARG A 228 -34.08 -33.66 -7.28
CA ARG A 228 -34.88 -34.40 -8.28
C ARG A 228 -34.01 -35.00 -9.38
N GLU A 229 -33.02 -34.26 -9.87
CA GLU A 229 -32.07 -34.76 -10.87
C GLU A 229 -31.23 -35.91 -10.33
N ARG A 230 -30.70 -35.77 -9.10
CA ARG A 230 -29.99 -36.86 -8.41
C ARG A 230 -30.86 -38.11 -8.24
N ALA A 231 -32.10 -37.95 -7.78
CA ALA A 231 -33.03 -39.07 -7.63
C ALA A 231 -33.33 -39.78 -8.96
N LYS A 232 -33.47 -39.04 -10.07
CA LYS A 232 -33.64 -39.62 -11.42
C LYS A 232 -32.42 -40.42 -11.86
N VAL A 233 -31.22 -39.89 -11.63
CA VAL A 233 -29.96 -40.59 -11.94
C VAL A 233 -29.82 -41.87 -11.11
N ASP A 234 -30.10 -41.80 -9.81
CA ASP A 234 -30.06 -42.95 -8.91
C ASP A 234 -31.08 -44.02 -9.32
N GLN A 235 -32.29 -43.61 -9.71
CA GLN A 235 -33.31 -44.54 -10.21
C GLN A 235 -32.87 -45.25 -11.49
N ARG A 236 -32.30 -44.52 -12.46
CA ARG A 236 -31.74 -45.11 -13.69
C ARG A 236 -30.63 -46.11 -13.37
N ARG A 237 -29.70 -45.74 -12.47
CA ARG A 237 -28.59 -46.61 -12.04
C ARG A 237 -29.09 -47.89 -11.36
N ARG A 238 -30.15 -47.81 -10.56
CA ARG A 238 -30.79 -49.00 -9.94
C ARG A 238 -31.38 -49.93 -10.99
N ILE A 239 -32.11 -49.39 -11.97
CA ILE A 239 -32.73 -50.17 -13.06
C ILE A 239 -31.64 -50.84 -13.90
N GLU A 240 -30.61 -50.11 -14.28
CA GLU A 240 -29.48 -50.62 -15.05
C GLU A 240 -28.75 -51.75 -14.30
N THR A 241 -28.51 -51.56 -13.00
CA THR A 241 -27.90 -52.60 -12.14
C THR A 241 -28.77 -53.85 -12.08
N TYR A 242 -30.10 -53.70 -11.98
CA TYR A 242 -31.03 -54.82 -11.98
C TYR A 242 -31.02 -55.57 -13.31
N LEU A 243 -31.09 -54.86 -14.44
CA LEU A 243 -31.04 -55.44 -15.79
C LEU A 243 -29.73 -56.18 -16.03
N ARG A 244 -28.59 -55.59 -15.65
CA ARG A 244 -27.26 -56.23 -15.74
C ARG A 244 -27.21 -57.52 -14.95
N LYS A 245 -27.65 -57.52 -13.68
CA LYS A 245 -27.74 -58.73 -12.85
C LYS A 245 -28.61 -59.81 -13.49
N ARG A 246 -29.75 -59.43 -14.09
CA ARG A 246 -30.65 -60.35 -14.79
C ARG A 246 -30.00 -60.96 -16.03
N GLN A 247 -29.33 -60.16 -16.85
CA GLN A 247 -28.60 -60.64 -18.03
C GLN A 247 -27.47 -61.59 -17.64
N THR A 248 -26.69 -61.27 -16.60
CA THR A 248 -25.63 -62.17 -16.09
C THR A 248 -26.21 -63.51 -15.62
N ARG A 249 -27.33 -63.51 -14.89
CA ARG A 249 -28.02 -64.75 -14.47
C ARG A 249 -28.48 -65.59 -15.67
N ALA A 250 -29.05 -64.96 -16.69
CA ALA A 250 -29.47 -65.66 -17.91
C ALA A 250 -28.27 -66.26 -18.67
N ALA A 251 -27.16 -65.53 -18.79
CA ALA A 251 -25.93 -66.04 -19.41
C ALA A 251 -25.33 -67.22 -18.64
N VAL A 252 -25.30 -67.17 -17.31
CA VAL A 252 -24.86 -68.30 -16.46
C VAL A 252 -25.76 -69.53 -16.66
N ALA A 253 -27.08 -69.35 -16.73
CA ALA A 253 -28.01 -70.44 -16.99
C ALA A 253 -27.77 -71.09 -18.38
N GLN A 254 -27.55 -70.27 -19.42
CA GLN A 254 -27.22 -70.77 -20.77
C GLN A 254 -25.89 -71.52 -20.82
N LEU A 255 -24.87 -71.05 -20.08
CA LEU A 255 -23.59 -71.75 -19.95
C LEU A 255 -23.74 -73.09 -19.23
N ASN A 256 -24.57 -73.15 -18.18
CA ASN A 256 -24.87 -74.40 -17.47
C ASN A 256 -25.64 -75.39 -18.35
N ILE A 257 -26.58 -74.94 -19.18
CA ILE A 257 -27.27 -75.80 -20.16
C ILE A 257 -26.30 -76.31 -21.22
N LYS A 258 -25.38 -75.47 -21.73
CA LYS A 258 -24.31 -75.91 -22.64
C LYS A 258 -23.36 -76.93 -22.01
N ARG A 259 -23.03 -76.79 -20.72
CA ARG A 259 -22.25 -77.78 -19.95
C ARG A 259 -23.00 -79.09 -19.74
N ALA A 260 -24.32 -79.05 -19.53
CA ALA A 260 -25.15 -80.25 -19.38
C ALA A 260 -25.44 -80.95 -20.72
N GLY A 261 -25.33 -80.24 -21.85
CA GLY A 261 -25.50 -80.76 -23.20
C GLY A 261 -24.23 -81.26 -23.88
N GLN A 262 -23.06 -81.16 -23.24
CA GLN A 262 -21.85 -81.88 -23.68
C GLN A 262 -21.91 -83.31 -23.11
N PRO A 263 -22.00 -84.36 -23.94
CA PRO A 263 -21.82 -85.72 -23.44
C PRO A 263 -20.42 -85.84 -22.84
N ALA A 264 -20.31 -86.60 -21.75
CA ALA A 264 -19.02 -87.02 -21.21
C ALA A 264 -18.26 -87.76 -22.32
N GLY A 265 -17.32 -87.05 -22.96
CA GLY A 265 -16.33 -87.64 -23.84
C GLY A 265 -15.35 -88.42 -22.99
N GLU A 266 -15.53 -89.75 -23.04
CA GLU A 266 -14.57 -90.84 -22.92
C GLU A 266 -13.23 -90.54 -22.24
N GLY A 267 -12.97 -91.27 -21.16
CA GLY A 267 -11.62 -91.41 -20.63
C GLY A 267 -10.71 -92.18 -21.58
N VAL A 268 -9.47 -91.72 -21.68
CA VAL A 268 -8.23 -92.49 -21.49
C VAL A 268 -7.25 -91.55 -20.79
#